data_AF-A0AAF0ETN1-F1
#
_entry.id   AF-A0AAF0ETN1-F1
#
_cell.length_a   1.000
_cell.length_b   1.000
_cell.length_c   1.000
_cell.angle_alpha   90.00
_cell.angle_beta   90.00
_cell.angle_gamma   90.00
#
_symmetry.space_group_name_H-M   'P 1'
#
loop_
_entity.id
_entity.type
_entity.pdbx_description
1 polymer ?
#
loop_
_entity_poly.entity_id
_entity_poly.type
_entity_poly.pdbx_seq_one_letter_code
_entity_poly.pdbx_strand_id
1 'polypeptide(L)'
;MRIARVKYVLGSEFYEPPAAHHALLQSATLYNGALQRNESPAPGQVPSAVWLDIVANLAYALQSLGELVDEFGWVDVEHALAFPMFGIAELDSPSSLYAAAATLFGLTAQGQLLVLSGASDMGTSTGDDASRPAPLGDESEAYTSSLVAPSSYLEMIAAQLSSTISLIPHSQAESVAAIQQDAVDALGRADAYICSLVPGFGASQSPDGEWDAQISELKWASISLRVSTAVRVSELGGVDASLDDLCTEVLSAGEALLAAAPPRESLTGVRLSGAEGSAAAKQTAEYEATVERLSEVADHAHALGRALLRRAASAQCSSSLERAWEVCGFASKCMLAAVAPLEPAGKGASTARVSTAQSLNVPGAPMAWTGCI
;
A
#
# COMPACT_ATOMS: atom_id res chain seq x y z
N MET A 1 7.04 -3.09 -8.66
CA MET A 1 7.24 -1.78 -7.98
C MET A 1 7.35 -0.68 -9.03
N ARG A 2 6.44 0.31 -9.04
CA ARG A 2 6.36 1.32 -10.11
C ARG A 2 7.29 2.51 -9.87
N ILE A 3 7.74 3.15 -10.94
CA ILE A 3 8.80 4.18 -10.94
C ILE A 3 8.50 5.35 -9.99
N ALA A 4 7.23 5.76 -9.83
CA ALA A 4 6.84 6.82 -8.90
C ALA A 4 7.08 6.44 -7.43
N ARG A 5 6.76 5.19 -7.04
CA ARG A 5 7.00 4.68 -5.68
C ARG A 5 8.50 4.46 -5.43
N VAL A 6 9.26 4.07 -6.46
CA VAL A 6 10.73 4.04 -6.40
C VAL A 6 11.30 5.45 -6.22
N LYS A 7 10.76 6.46 -6.91
CA LYS A 7 11.16 7.87 -6.73
C LYS A 7 10.77 8.43 -5.37
N TYR A 8 9.62 8.03 -4.82
CA TYR A 8 9.21 8.37 -3.45
C TYR A 8 10.18 7.77 -2.45
N VAL A 9 10.42 6.45 -2.49
CA VAL A 9 11.36 5.77 -1.57
C VAL A 9 12.77 6.32 -1.72
N LEU A 10 13.27 6.54 -2.94
CA LEU A 10 14.57 7.19 -3.14
C LEU A 10 14.56 8.63 -2.62
N GLY A 11 13.44 9.34 -2.81
CA GLY A 11 13.19 10.71 -2.39
C GLY A 11 13.20 10.92 -0.88
N SER A 12 12.43 10.11 -0.14
CA SER A 12 12.26 10.18 1.31
C SER A 12 13.45 9.56 2.06
N GLU A 13 14.05 8.49 1.53
CA GLU A 13 15.13 7.76 2.21
C GLU A 13 16.54 8.24 1.84
N PHE A 14 16.73 8.89 0.66
CA PHE A 14 18.07 9.25 0.16
C PHE A 14 18.23 10.68 -0.37
N TYR A 15 17.17 11.45 -0.61
CA TYR A 15 17.23 12.86 -1.03
C TYR A 15 16.75 13.81 0.07
N GLU A 16 17.06 15.11 -0.06
CA GLU A 16 16.45 16.13 0.79
C GLU A 16 14.95 16.28 0.41
N PRO A 17 14.03 16.46 1.37
CA PRO A 17 12.58 16.57 1.11
C PRO A 17 12.18 17.55 -0.01
N PRO A 18 12.83 18.71 -0.22
CA PRO A 18 12.53 19.60 -1.34
C PRO A 18 12.76 18.97 -2.73
N ALA A 19 13.79 18.12 -2.86
CA ALA A 19 14.11 17.46 -4.13
C ALA A 19 13.09 16.37 -4.47
N ALA A 20 12.63 15.62 -3.47
CA ALA A 20 11.57 14.63 -3.61
C ALA A 20 10.23 15.29 -4.02
N HIS A 21 9.86 16.40 -3.37
CA HIS A 21 8.70 17.22 -3.75
C HIS A 21 8.79 17.64 -5.23
N HIS A 22 9.91 18.23 -5.63
CA HIS A 22 10.10 18.69 -7.00
C HIS A 22 9.99 17.54 -8.03
N ALA A 23 10.60 16.40 -7.74
CA ALA A 23 10.58 15.23 -8.63
C ALA A 23 9.16 14.64 -8.79
N LEU A 24 8.38 14.62 -7.72
CA LEU A 24 6.98 14.14 -7.74
C LEU A 24 6.08 15.11 -8.50
N LEU A 25 6.21 16.43 -8.26
CA LEU A 25 5.49 17.46 -9.02
C LEU A 25 5.81 17.43 -10.52
N GLN A 26 7.09 17.29 -10.87
CA GLN A 26 7.51 17.11 -12.25
C GLN A 26 6.91 15.84 -12.86
N SER A 27 6.90 14.72 -12.11
CA SER A 27 6.34 13.46 -12.58
C SER A 27 4.82 13.60 -12.83
N ALA A 28 4.08 14.21 -11.90
CA ALA A 28 2.65 14.48 -12.07
C ALA A 28 2.36 15.37 -13.29
N THR A 29 3.17 16.40 -13.51
CA THR A 29 3.06 17.30 -14.67
C THR A 29 3.35 16.57 -15.99
N LEU A 30 4.37 15.70 -16.00
CA LEU A 30 4.73 14.90 -17.17
C LEU A 30 3.63 13.89 -17.52
N TYR A 31 3.08 13.19 -16.53
CA TYR A 31 1.98 12.27 -16.77
C TYR A 31 0.70 13.00 -17.24
N ASN A 32 0.40 14.19 -16.69
CA ASN A 32 -0.68 15.04 -17.20
C ASN A 32 -0.48 15.39 -18.68
N GLY A 33 0.73 15.84 -19.03
CA GLY A 33 1.07 16.17 -20.42
C GLY A 33 1.00 14.96 -21.36
N ALA A 34 1.31 13.76 -20.87
CA ALA A 34 1.16 12.52 -21.62
C ALA A 34 -0.32 12.13 -21.82
N LEU A 35 -1.18 12.36 -20.83
CA LEU A 35 -2.62 12.12 -20.92
C LEU A 35 -3.31 13.08 -21.86
N GLN A 36 -2.90 14.35 -21.91
CA GLN A 36 -3.43 15.32 -22.88
C GLN A 36 -3.12 14.96 -24.34
N ARG A 37 -2.08 14.14 -24.57
CA ARG A 37 -1.67 13.68 -25.91
C ARG A 37 -2.22 12.31 -26.28
N ASN A 38 -2.72 11.54 -25.31
CA ASN A 38 -3.39 10.27 -25.54
C ASN A 38 -4.90 10.48 -25.57
N GLU A 39 -5.59 9.89 -26.53
CA GLU A 39 -7.05 9.98 -26.58
C GLU A 39 -7.66 9.29 -25.35
N SER A 40 -8.51 10.02 -24.63
CA SER A 40 -9.29 9.42 -23.54
C SER A 40 -10.21 8.35 -24.11
N PRO A 41 -10.31 7.17 -23.49
CA PRO A 41 -11.25 6.15 -23.94
C PRO A 41 -12.68 6.70 -23.91
N ALA A 42 -13.47 6.39 -24.94
CA ALA A 42 -14.89 6.68 -24.89
C ALA A 42 -15.57 5.86 -23.78
N PRO A 43 -16.70 6.32 -23.21
CA PRO A 43 -17.41 5.56 -22.19
C PRO A 43 -17.72 4.12 -22.63
N GLY A 44 -17.28 3.14 -21.85
CA GLY A 44 -17.48 1.71 -22.15
C GLY A 44 -16.49 1.09 -23.14
N GLN A 45 -15.54 1.88 -23.69
CA GLN A 45 -14.48 1.37 -24.54
C GLN A 45 -13.32 0.84 -23.68
N VAL A 46 -12.71 -0.27 -24.13
CA VAL A 46 -11.50 -0.81 -23.49
C VAL A 46 -10.35 0.20 -23.65
N PRO A 47 -9.78 0.73 -22.56
CA PRO A 47 -8.66 1.67 -22.63
C PRO A 47 -7.39 0.98 -23.14
N SER A 48 -6.50 1.77 -23.77
CA SER A 48 -5.19 1.26 -24.16
C SER A 48 -4.34 0.98 -22.92
N ALA A 49 -3.44 -0.03 -23.02
CA ALA A 49 -2.54 -0.37 -21.93
C ALA A 49 -1.63 0.81 -21.52
N VAL A 50 -1.21 1.62 -22.50
CA VAL A 50 -0.41 2.83 -22.27
C VAL A 50 -1.20 3.86 -21.46
N TRP A 51 -2.49 4.05 -21.78
CA TRP A 51 -3.34 4.98 -21.04
C TRP A 51 -3.49 4.54 -19.58
N LEU A 52 -3.77 3.25 -19.34
CA LEU A 52 -3.87 2.68 -17.99
C LEU A 52 -2.58 2.86 -17.18
N ASP A 53 -1.44 2.61 -17.80
CA ASP A 53 -0.14 2.76 -17.14
C ASP A 53 0.13 4.23 -16.77
N ILE A 54 -0.16 5.18 -17.66
CA ILE A 54 0.02 6.61 -17.36
C ILE A 54 -0.89 7.06 -16.22
N VAL A 55 -2.19 6.70 -16.25
CA VAL A 55 -3.15 7.08 -15.19
C VAL A 55 -2.73 6.51 -13.85
N ALA A 56 -2.31 5.24 -13.82
CA ALA A 56 -1.93 4.60 -12.58
C ALA A 56 -0.60 5.16 -12.02
N ASN A 57 0.39 5.46 -12.87
CA ASN A 57 1.62 6.11 -12.41
C ASN A 57 1.37 7.55 -11.92
N LEU A 58 0.44 8.27 -12.55
CA LEU A 58 -0.03 9.55 -12.01
C LEU A 58 -0.66 9.38 -10.63
N ALA A 59 -1.53 8.39 -10.44
CA ALA A 59 -2.15 8.09 -9.16
C ALA A 59 -1.10 7.82 -8.06
N TYR A 60 -0.10 6.98 -8.35
CA TYR A 60 1.02 6.75 -7.42
C TYR A 60 1.83 8.00 -7.12
N ALA A 61 2.08 8.85 -8.13
CA ALA A 61 2.80 10.10 -7.92
C ALA A 61 2.01 11.06 -7.01
N LEU A 62 0.68 11.11 -7.16
CA LEU A 62 -0.19 11.92 -6.30
C LEU A 62 -0.29 11.35 -4.88
N GLN A 63 -0.42 10.03 -4.73
CA GLN A 63 -0.42 9.38 -3.41
C GLN A 63 0.89 9.68 -2.67
N SER A 64 2.04 9.43 -3.31
CA SER A 64 3.35 9.70 -2.72
C SER A 64 3.61 11.18 -2.45
N LEU A 65 3.08 12.08 -3.29
CA LEU A 65 3.13 13.51 -3.00
C LEU A 65 2.27 13.85 -1.78
N GLY A 66 1.09 13.22 -1.64
CA GLY A 66 0.24 13.33 -0.46
C GLY A 66 0.97 12.92 0.81
N GLU A 67 1.64 11.76 0.80
CA GLU A 67 2.45 11.25 1.92
C GLU A 67 3.55 12.24 2.32
N LEU A 68 4.27 12.77 1.33
CA LEU A 68 5.36 13.71 1.57
C LEU A 68 4.88 15.06 2.11
N VAL A 69 3.78 15.59 1.57
CA VAL A 69 3.19 16.86 2.03
C VAL A 69 2.56 16.70 3.42
N ASP A 70 2.03 15.52 3.74
CA ASP A 70 1.48 15.25 5.07
C ASP A 70 2.57 15.23 6.15
N GLU A 71 3.74 14.68 5.82
CA GLU A 71 4.87 14.60 6.75
C GLU A 71 5.65 15.93 6.89
N PHE A 72 5.94 16.61 5.78
CA PHE A 72 6.85 17.77 5.76
C PHE A 72 6.16 19.11 5.46
N GLY A 73 4.87 19.09 5.11
CA GLY A 73 4.18 20.25 4.57
C GLY A 73 4.63 20.60 3.14
N TRP A 74 3.97 21.59 2.54
CA TRP A 74 4.40 22.13 1.26
C TRP A 74 5.71 22.89 1.41
N VAL A 75 6.75 22.45 0.71
CA VAL A 75 8.01 23.18 0.60
C VAL A 75 7.88 24.25 -0.48
N ASP A 76 8.20 25.52 -0.17
CA ASP A 76 8.13 26.76 -0.99
C ASP A 76 8.22 26.59 -2.53
N VAL A 77 7.14 26.11 -3.17
CA VAL A 77 6.97 26.04 -4.61
C VAL A 77 5.55 26.53 -4.93
N GLU A 78 5.34 27.19 -6.07
CA GLU A 78 3.98 27.48 -6.54
C GLU A 78 3.32 26.16 -6.96
N HIS A 79 2.31 25.73 -6.20
CA HIS A 79 1.62 24.45 -6.39
C HIS A 79 0.23 24.70 -6.97
N ALA A 80 0.08 24.47 -8.27
CA ALA A 80 -1.24 24.40 -8.90
C ALA A 80 -1.30 23.11 -9.74
N LEU A 81 -1.48 21.98 -9.07
CA LEU A 81 -1.85 20.74 -9.73
C LEU A 81 -3.36 20.70 -9.87
N ALA A 82 -3.85 20.57 -11.10
CA ALA A 82 -5.25 20.32 -11.39
C ALA A 82 -5.34 19.37 -12.59
N PHE A 83 -6.34 18.49 -12.58
CA PHE A 83 -6.57 17.54 -13.66
C PHE A 83 -8.05 17.61 -14.10
N PRO A 84 -8.45 18.68 -14.80
CA PRO A 84 -9.85 18.91 -15.18
C PRO A 84 -10.46 17.79 -16.02
N MET A 85 -9.65 17.06 -16.79
CA MET A 85 -10.11 15.92 -17.58
C MET A 85 -10.70 14.78 -16.74
N PHE A 86 -10.36 14.70 -15.46
CA PHE A 86 -10.92 13.75 -14.49
C PHE A 86 -11.86 14.43 -13.49
N GLY A 87 -12.23 15.70 -13.71
CA GLY A 87 -13.01 16.49 -12.75
C GLY A 87 -12.25 16.84 -11.47
N ILE A 88 -10.92 16.68 -11.46
CA ILE A 88 -10.08 16.96 -10.29
C ILE A 88 -9.67 18.44 -10.34
N ALA A 89 -10.15 19.18 -9.34
CA ALA A 89 -9.85 20.60 -9.16
C ALA A 89 -8.41 20.81 -8.64
N GLU A 90 -8.13 22.00 -8.12
CA GLU A 90 -6.85 22.34 -7.54
C GLU A 90 -6.52 21.44 -6.34
N LEU A 91 -5.29 20.92 -6.32
CA LEU A 91 -4.77 20.03 -5.29
C LEU A 91 -3.83 20.81 -4.36
N ASP A 92 -4.41 21.37 -3.30
CA ASP A 92 -3.76 22.28 -2.36
C ASP A 92 -3.45 21.63 -1.00
N SER A 93 -3.88 20.39 -0.80
CA SER A 93 -3.85 19.71 0.50
C SER A 93 -3.57 18.21 0.36
N PRO A 94 -2.97 17.54 1.37
CA PRO A 94 -2.79 16.08 1.36
C PRO A 94 -4.09 15.33 1.07
N SER A 95 -5.20 15.73 1.70
CA SER A 95 -6.52 15.14 1.45
C SER A 95 -6.97 15.25 0.00
N SER A 96 -6.71 16.38 -0.67
CA SER A 96 -7.05 16.53 -2.09
C SER A 96 -6.20 15.60 -2.98
N LEU A 97 -4.91 15.42 -2.64
CA LEU A 97 -3.99 14.54 -3.36
C LEU A 97 -4.40 13.06 -3.21
N TYR A 98 -4.73 12.62 -2.00
CA TYR A 98 -5.22 11.27 -1.74
C TYR A 98 -6.56 10.99 -2.41
N ALA A 99 -7.50 11.95 -2.39
CA ALA A 99 -8.80 11.79 -3.04
C ALA A 99 -8.65 11.69 -4.57
N ALA A 100 -7.76 12.50 -5.14
CA ALA A 100 -7.39 12.41 -6.55
C ALA A 100 -6.74 11.05 -6.89
N ALA A 101 -5.77 10.60 -6.08
CA ALA A 101 -5.12 9.30 -6.27
C ALA A 101 -6.13 8.15 -6.21
N ALA A 102 -6.99 8.11 -5.18
CA ALA A 102 -8.04 7.10 -5.03
C ALA A 102 -8.99 7.07 -6.25
N THR A 103 -9.35 8.24 -6.78
CA THR A 103 -10.16 8.36 -8.00
C THR A 103 -9.46 7.75 -9.20
N LEU A 104 -8.19 8.10 -9.43
CA LEU A 104 -7.41 7.61 -10.57
C LEU A 104 -7.10 6.09 -10.47
N PHE A 105 -6.88 5.56 -9.27
CA PHE A 105 -6.77 4.12 -9.05
C PHE A 105 -8.09 3.41 -9.37
N GLY A 106 -9.21 3.96 -8.92
CA GLY A 106 -10.54 3.44 -9.26
C GLY A 106 -10.80 3.41 -10.77
N LEU A 107 -10.44 4.48 -11.49
CA LEU A 107 -10.52 4.54 -12.96
C LEU A 107 -9.63 3.50 -13.64
N THR A 108 -8.42 3.32 -13.14
CA THR A 108 -7.49 2.29 -13.65
C THR A 108 -8.05 0.89 -13.43
N ALA A 109 -8.52 0.60 -12.21
CA ALA A 109 -9.11 -0.69 -11.86
C ALA A 109 -10.32 -1.01 -12.73
N GLN A 110 -11.19 -0.01 -12.98
CA GLN A 110 -12.33 -0.17 -13.89
C GLN A 110 -11.88 -0.48 -15.32
N GLY A 111 -10.87 0.23 -15.82
CA GLY A 111 -10.33 -0.02 -17.15
C GLY A 111 -9.66 -1.39 -17.29
N GLN A 112 -8.92 -1.84 -16.26
CA GLN A 112 -8.38 -3.19 -16.20
C GLN A 112 -9.48 -4.26 -16.17
N LEU A 113 -10.57 -4.01 -15.44
CA LEU A 113 -11.72 -4.92 -15.41
C LEU A 113 -12.34 -5.07 -16.81
N LEU A 114 -12.47 -3.98 -17.58
CA LEU A 114 -12.94 -4.05 -18.97
C LEU A 114 -12.02 -4.88 -19.88
N VAL A 115 -10.70 -4.76 -19.70
CA VAL A 115 -9.71 -5.60 -20.42
C VAL A 115 -9.91 -7.07 -20.06
N LEU A 116 -10.04 -7.38 -18.77
CA LEU A 116 -10.18 -8.76 -18.26
C LEU A 116 -11.52 -9.38 -18.67
N SER A 117 -12.61 -8.62 -18.67
CA SER A 117 -13.92 -9.10 -19.15
C SER A 117 -13.94 -9.30 -20.67
N GLY A 118 -13.32 -8.40 -21.45
CA GLY A 118 -13.23 -8.52 -22.90
C GLY A 118 -12.37 -9.71 -23.36
N ALA A 119 -11.36 -10.08 -22.58
CA ALA A 119 -10.56 -11.28 -22.84
C ALA A 119 -11.35 -12.58 -22.62
N SER A 120 -12.32 -12.60 -21.68
CA SER A 120 -13.17 -13.75 -21.41
C SER A 120 -14.16 -14.05 -22.54
N ASP A 121 -14.66 -13.02 -23.23
CA ASP A 121 -15.62 -13.18 -24.34
C ASP A 121 -14.98 -13.67 -25.64
N MET A 122 -13.66 -13.47 -25.84
CA MET A 122 -12.94 -14.06 -26.98
C MET A 122 -12.68 -15.56 -26.82
N GLY A 123 -12.91 -16.15 -25.63
CA GLY A 123 -12.72 -17.57 -25.35
C GLY A 123 -13.93 -18.46 -25.61
N THR A 124 -15.09 -17.90 -25.99
CA THR A 124 -16.37 -18.64 -26.00
C THR A 124 -17.09 -18.72 -27.35
N SER A 125 -16.45 -18.34 -28.46
CA SER A 125 -17.00 -18.59 -29.80
C SER A 125 -16.71 -20.03 -30.28
N THR A 126 -17.57 -20.96 -29.88
CA THR A 126 -18.07 -22.16 -30.61
C THR A 126 -17.11 -22.98 -31.50
N GLY A 127 -16.90 -24.25 -31.13
CA GLY A 127 -16.49 -25.30 -32.07
C GLY A 127 -16.20 -26.65 -31.40
N ASP A 128 -17.21 -27.52 -31.33
CA ASP A 128 -17.00 -28.97 -31.31
C ASP A 128 -16.19 -29.34 -32.56
N ASP A 129 -14.88 -29.53 -32.45
CA ASP A 129 -14.18 -30.49 -33.29
C ASP A 129 -12.87 -30.98 -32.64
N ALA A 130 -12.74 -32.29 -32.62
CA ALA A 130 -11.57 -32.99 -32.14
C ALA A 130 -10.43 -32.81 -33.15
N SER A 131 -9.55 -31.82 -32.95
CA SER A 131 -8.26 -31.74 -33.67
C SER A 131 -7.26 -30.88 -32.90
N ARG A 132 -6.33 -31.56 -32.24
CA ARG A 132 -5.14 -30.98 -31.59
C ARG A 132 -4.25 -30.31 -32.64
N PRO A 133 -3.91 -29.00 -32.58
CA PRO A 133 -2.86 -28.44 -33.42
C PRO A 133 -1.50 -28.59 -32.73
N ALA A 134 -0.50 -28.98 -33.52
CA ALA A 134 0.91 -29.09 -33.18
C ALA A 134 1.57 -27.70 -32.98
N PRO A 135 2.75 -27.62 -32.35
CA PRO A 135 3.34 -26.37 -31.91
C PRO A 135 4.11 -25.63 -33.02
N LEU A 136 3.96 -24.30 -32.99
CA LEU A 136 4.94 -23.23 -33.23
C LEU A 136 5.60 -23.11 -34.61
N GLY A 137 5.29 -21.98 -35.28
CA GLY A 137 6.05 -21.41 -36.38
C GLY A 137 5.63 -19.96 -36.68
N ASP A 138 6.54 -19.04 -36.39
CA ASP A 138 6.75 -17.65 -36.86
C ASP A 138 5.73 -16.53 -36.57
N GLU A 139 6.12 -15.72 -35.58
CA GLU A 139 6.17 -14.25 -35.56
C GLU A 139 5.25 -13.47 -36.51
N SER A 140 4.10 -13.01 -36.01
CA SER A 140 3.72 -11.59 -35.94
C SER A 140 2.36 -11.44 -35.23
N GLU A 141 2.29 -10.51 -34.27
CA GLU A 141 1.04 -9.90 -33.74
C GLU A 141 0.22 -10.61 -32.62
N ALA A 142 0.88 -11.12 -31.57
CA ALA A 142 0.20 -11.43 -30.30
C ALA A 142 0.84 -10.74 -29.06
N TYR A 143 1.53 -9.63 -29.25
CA TYR A 143 2.02 -8.79 -28.14
C TYR A 143 0.95 -7.77 -27.70
N THR A 144 -0.08 -8.21 -26.97
CA THR A 144 -0.92 -7.31 -26.13
C THR A 144 -1.54 -7.97 -24.89
N SER A 145 -1.36 -9.27 -24.61
CA SER A 145 -1.98 -9.94 -23.44
C SER A 145 -1.22 -9.81 -22.12
N SER A 146 -0.10 -9.07 -22.06
CA SER A 146 0.88 -9.20 -20.96
C SER A 146 0.89 -8.07 -19.91
N LEU A 147 0.03 -7.04 -19.98
CA LEU A 147 0.11 -5.92 -19.01
C LEU A 147 -0.97 -5.93 -17.92
N VAL A 148 -2.10 -6.60 -18.13
CA VAL A 148 -3.22 -6.63 -17.19
C VAL A 148 -3.50 -8.08 -16.81
N ALA A 149 -3.20 -8.43 -15.56
CA ALA A 149 -3.49 -9.72 -14.94
C ALA A 149 -4.57 -9.56 -13.85
N PRO A 150 -5.26 -10.63 -13.43
CA PRO A 150 -6.20 -10.58 -12.30
C PRO A 150 -5.59 -9.98 -11.02
N SER A 151 -4.33 -10.32 -10.72
CA SER A 151 -3.56 -9.70 -9.62
C SER A 151 -3.38 -8.19 -9.78
N SER A 152 -3.13 -7.70 -11.00
CA SER A 152 -2.97 -6.26 -11.25
C SER A 152 -4.25 -5.45 -10.99
N TYR A 153 -5.43 -6.07 -11.19
CA TYR A 153 -6.71 -5.46 -10.79
C TYR A 153 -6.81 -5.35 -9.26
N LEU A 154 -6.48 -6.44 -8.54
CA LEU A 154 -6.47 -6.41 -7.07
C LEU A 154 -5.44 -5.40 -6.53
N GLU A 155 -4.28 -5.28 -7.16
CA GLU A 155 -3.26 -4.25 -6.83
C GLU A 155 -3.84 -2.83 -6.93
N MET A 156 -4.63 -2.53 -7.99
CA MET A 156 -5.24 -1.21 -8.14
C MET A 156 -6.36 -0.96 -7.12
N ILE A 157 -7.13 -1.98 -6.74
CA ILE A 157 -8.09 -1.84 -5.65
C ILE A 157 -7.37 -1.64 -4.31
N ALA A 158 -6.28 -2.36 -4.05
CA ALA A 158 -5.47 -2.18 -2.84
C ALA A 158 -4.85 -0.77 -2.77
N ALA A 159 -4.34 -0.25 -3.90
CA ALA A 159 -3.82 1.11 -3.98
C ALA A 159 -4.92 2.17 -3.79
N GLN A 160 -6.10 1.95 -4.36
CA GLN A 160 -7.29 2.78 -4.11
C GLN A 160 -7.61 2.80 -2.61
N LEU A 161 -7.67 1.63 -1.96
CA LEU A 161 -7.94 1.51 -0.53
C LEU A 161 -6.91 2.23 0.32
N SER A 162 -5.62 2.04 0.02
CA SER A 162 -4.53 2.74 0.71
C SER A 162 -4.72 4.26 0.65
N SER A 163 -5.01 4.81 -0.53
CA SER A 163 -5.28 6.25 -0.67
C SER A 163 -6.55 6.69 0.07
N THR A 164 -7.62 5.89 0.06
CA THR A 164 -8.85 6.20 0.79
C THR A 164 -8.64 6.15 2.31
N ILE A 165 -7.84 5.20 2.82
CA ILE A 165 -7.50 5.12 4.24
C ILE A 165 -6.72 6.36 4.68
N SER A 166 -5.80 6.85 3.85
CA SER A 166 -5.06 8.10 4.11
C SER A 166 -5.95 9.36 4.18
N LEU A 167 -7.21 9.31 3.72
CA LEU A 167 -8.16 10.41 3.92
C LEU A 167 -8.72 10.47 5.34
N ILE A 168 -8.74 9.35 6.07
CA ILE A 168 -9.39 9.23 7.36
C ILE A 168 -8.79 10.18 8.41
N PRO A 169 -7.45 10.31 8.56
CA PRO A 169 -6.86 11.28 9.49
C PRO A 169 -7.28 12.73 9.26
N HIS A 170 -7.60 13.10 8.03
CA HIS A 170 -8.02 14.46 7.65
C HIS A 170 -9.53 14.68 7.73
N SER A 171 -10.31 13.61 7.91
CA SER A 171 -11.76 13.65 7.83
C SER A 171 -12.41 14.30 9.06
N GLN A 172 -13.53 14.99 8.85
CA GLN A 172 -14.41 15.46 9.93
C GLN A 172 -15.42 14.36 10.31
N ALA A 173 -16.05 14.49 11.48
CA ALA A 173 -16.94 13.46 12.03
C ALA A 173 -18.03 13.00 11.06
N GLU A 174 -18.62 13.93 10.31
CA GLU A 174 -19.68 13.66 9.33
C GLU A 174 -19.18 12.90 8.08
N SER A 175 -17.89 13.04 7.76
CA SER A 175 -17.26 12.45 6.56
C SER A 175 -16.60 11.09 6.80
N VAL A 176 -16.29 10.72 8.05
CA VAL A 176 -15.64 9.43 8.38
C VAL A 176 -16.45 8.26 7.83
N ALA A 177 -17.76 8.26 8.05
CA ALA A 177 -18.64 7.17 7.61
C ALA A 177 -18.73 7.07 6.08
N ALA A 178 -18.71 8.21 5.37
CA ALA A 178 -18.72 8.23 3.91
C ALA A 178 -17.42 7.64 3.33
N ILE A 179 -16.27 8.08 3.84
CA ILE A 179 -14.95 7.56 3.43
C ILE A 179 -14.84 6.06 3.73
N GLN A 180 -15.33 5.64 4.91
CA GLN A 180 -15.39 4.23 5.26
C GLN A 180 -16.26 3.43 4.27
N GLN A 181 -17.43 3.95 3.92
CA GLN A 181 -18.32 3.29 2.96
C GLN A 181 -17.68 3.17 1.58
N ASP A 182 -17.02 4.23 1.09
CA ASP A 182 -16.32 4.19 -0.20
C ASP A 182 -15.22 3.11 -0.24
N ALA A 183 -14.50 2.94 0.88
CA ALA A 183 -13.51 1.88 1.03
C ALA A 183 -14.16 0.48 1.13
N VAL A 184 -15.26 0.33 1.86
CA VAL A 184 -16.03 -0.92 1.92
C VAL A 184 -16.57 -1.31 0.54
N ASP A 185 -17.05 -0.36 -0.24
CA ASP A 185 -17.51 -0.59 -1.61
C ASP A 185 -16.36 -1.03 -2.52
N ALA A 186 -15.15 -0.48 -2.34
CA ALA A 186 -13.96 -0.92 -3.06
C ALA A 186 -13.55 -2.36 -2.71
N LEU A 187 -13.57 -2.72 -1.42
CA LEU A 187 -13.38 -4.10 -0.96
C LEU A 187 -14.45 -5.03 -1.55
N GLY A 188 -15.72 -4.61 -1.54
CA GLY A 188 -16.83 -5.37 -2.12
C GLY A 188 -16.64 -5.63 -3.62
N ARG A 189 -16.06 -4.69 -4.38
CA ARG A 189 -15.70 -4.91 -5.80
C ARG A 189 -14.60 -5.95 -5.96
N ALA A 190 -13.60 -5.97 -5.09
CA ALA A 190 -12.55 -6.99 -5.13
C ALA A 190 -13.12 -8.37 -4.77
N ASP A 191 -13.92 -8.47 -3.71
CA ASP A 191 -14.55 -9.72 -3.28
C ASP A 191 -15.49 -10.28 -4.35
N ALA A 192 -16.33 -9.43 -4.95
CA ALA A 192 -17.20 -9.81 -6.05
C ALA A 192 -16.41 -10.34 -7.25
N TYR A 193 -15.29 -9.70 -7.60
CA TYR A 193 -14.41 -10.16 -8.67
C TYR A 193 -13.78 -11.51 -8.34
N ILE A 194 -13.18 -11.67 -7.15
CA ILE A 194 -12.58 -12.94 -6.70
C ILE A 194 -13.61 -14.07 -6.73
N CYS A 195 -14.83 -13.82 -6.24
CA CYS A 195 -15.91 -14.82 -6.22
C CYS A 195 -16.46 -15.15 -7.61
N SER A 196 -16.30 -14.26 -8.60
CA SER A 196 -16.73 -14.49 -9.97
C SER A 196 -15.81 -15.44 -10.75
N LEU A 197 -14.55 -15.60 -10.30
CA LEU A 197 -13.56 -16.43 -10.97
C LEU A 197 -13.69 -17.90 -10.56
N VAL A 198 -13.36 -18.80 -11.50
CA VAL A 198 -13.19 -20.22 -11.17
C VAL A 198 -12.04 -20.37 -10.16
N PRO A 199 -12.17 -21.22 -9.12
CA PRO A 199 -11.08 -21.44 -8.15
C PRO A 199 -9.74 -21.75 -8.83
N GLY A 200 -8.70 -21.03 -8.45
CA GLY A 200 -7.34 -21.16 -9.01
C GLY A 200 -7.10 -20.40 -10.33
N PHE A 201 -8.14 -19.89 -10.99
CA PHE A 201 -7.98 -19.13 -12.24
C PHE A 201 -7.15 -17.87 -12.05
N GLY A 202 -7.48 -17.05 -11.04
CA GLY A 202 -6.77 -15.81 -10.75
C GLY A 202 -5.27 -16.01 -10.52
N ALA A 203 -4.89 -17.08 -9.82
CA ALA A 203 -3.50 -17.47 -9.61
C ALA A 203 -2.83 -17.92 -10.92
N SER A 204 -3.50 -18.76 -11.71
CA SER A 204 -2.94 -19.26 -12.98
C SER A 204 -2.69 -18.19 -14.04
N GLN A 205 -3.42 -17.07 -13.97
CA GLN A 205 -3.33 -15.96 -14.92
C GLN A 205 -2.54 -14.77 -14.35
N SER A 206 -1.92 -14.94 -13.18
CA SER A 206 -1.11 -13.93 -12.51
C SER A 206 0.35 -14.37 -12.44
N PRO A 207 1.29 -13.42 -12.29
CA PRO A 207 2.66 -13.77 -11.96
C PRO A 207 2.73 -14.57 -10.65
N ASP A 208 3.76 -15.41 -10.53
CA ASP A 208 3.94 -16.33 -9.41
C ASP A 208 3.87 -15.60 -8.05
N GLY A 209 2.91 -15.99 -7.21
CA GLY A 209 2.73 -15.46 -5.86
C GLY A 209 2.01 -14.11 -5.77
N GLU A 210 1.89 -13.35 -6.86
CA GLU A 210 1.26 -12.02 -6.85
C GLU A 210 -0.23 -12.09 -6.52
N TRP A 211 -0.95 -13.08 -7.02
CA TRP A 211 -2.37 -13.25 -6.71
C TRP A 211 -2.63 -13.39 -5.21
N ASP A 212 -1.89 -14.28 -4.55
CA ASP A 212 -2.03 -14.53 -3.11
C ASP A 212 -1.54 -13.33 -2.29
N ALA A 213 -0.48 -12.66 -2.75
CA ALA A 213 0.01 -11.43 -2.14
C ALA A 213 -1.06 -10.32 -2.16
N GLN A 214 -1.72 -10.09 -3.30
CA GLN A 214 -2.76 -9.06 -3.39
C GLN A 214 -4.03 -9.43 -2.60
N ILE A 215 -4.41 -10.71 -2.53
CA ILE A 215 -5.50 -11.14 -1.63
C ILE A 215 -5.13 -10.88 -0.16
N SER A 216 -3.88 -11.16 0.21
CA SER A 216 -3.37 -10.87 1.55
C SER A 216 -3.41 -9.37 1.84
N GLU A 217 -2.96 -8.55 0.88
CA GLU A 217 -2.99 -7.08 0.99
C GLU A 217 -4.40 -6.55 1.23
N LEU A 218 -5.40 -7.02 0.48
CA LEU A 218 -6.79 -6.60 0.66
C LEU A 218 -7.35 -6.96 2.04
N LYS A 219 -6.97 -8.12 2.59
CA LYS A 219 -7.35 -8.51 3.96
C LYS A 219 -6.75 -7.56 4.99
N TRP A 220 -5.48 -7.22 4.84
CA TRP A 220 -4.81 -6.27 5.73
C TRP A 220 -5.37 -4.86 5.59
N ALA A 221 -5.62 -4.39 4.37
CA ALA A 221 -6.27 -3.11 4.11
C ALA A 221 -7.64 -2.98 4.81
N SER A 222 -8.41 -4.07 4.88
CA SER A 222 -9.67 -4.10 5.64
C SER A 222 -9.48 -3.90 7.15
N ILE A 223 -8.45 -4.51 7.74
CA ILE A 223 -8.08 -4.29 9.15
C ILE A 223 -7.63 -2.83 9.33
N SER A 224 -6.72 -2.35 8.47
CA SER A 224 -6.17 -0.99 8.51
C SER A 224 -7.27 0.08 8.38
N LEU A 225 -8.27 -0.15 7.53
CA LEU A 225 -9.46 0.70 7.39
C LEU A 225 -10.24 0.79 8.70
N ARG A 226 -10.55 -0.35 9.32
CA ARG A 226 -11.35 -0.39 10.55
C ARG A 226 -10.60 0.21 11.74
N VAL A 227 -9.29 -0.05 11.85
CA VAL A 227 -8.43 0.56 12.86
C VAL A 227 -8.38 2.08 12.68
N SER A 228 -8.08 2.55 11.47
CA SER A 228 -7.99 4.00 11.19
C SER A 228 -9.32 4.71 11.47
N THR A 229 -10.44 4.07 11.11
CA THR A 229 -11.79 4.58 11.39
C THR A 229 -12.04 4.68 12.91
N ALA A 230 -11.80 3.60 13.65
CA ALA A 230 -12.03 3.57 15.10
C ALA A 230 -11.17 4.60 15.85
N VAL A 231 -9.91 4.73 15.43
CA VAL A 231 -8.98 5.73 15.97
C VAL A 231 -9.49 7.14 15.67
N ARG A 232 -9.92 7.40 14.43
CA ARG A 232 -10.43 8.73 14.06
C ARG A 232 -11.71 9.09 14.78
N VAL A 233 -12.65 8.15 14.90
CA VAL A 233 -13.88 8.34 15.70
C VAL A 233 -13.53 8.68 17.15
N SER A 234 -12.56 7.96 17.74
CA SER A 234 -12.08 8.25 19.10
C SER A 234 -11.44 9.63 19.23
N GLU A 235 -10.68 10.08 18.24
CA GLU A 235 -10.05 11.42 18.21
C GLU A 235 -11.06 12.55 18.15
N LEU A 236 -12.17 12.32 17.46
CA LEU A 236 -13.28 13.27 17.34
C LEU A 236 -14.25 13.20 18.54
N GLY A 237 -13.91 12.43 19.58
CA GLY A 237 -14.71 12.30 20.80
C GLY A 237 -15.90 11.34 20.67
N GLY A 238 -15.99 10.60 19.58
CA GLY A 238 -16.95 9.51 19.40
C GLY A 238 -16.57 8.26 20.18
N VAL A 239 -17.54 7.35 20.35
CA VAL A 239 -17.32 6.04 20.97
C VAL A 239 -17.54 4.97 19.90
N ASP A 240 -16.47 4.26 19.54
CA ASP A 240 -16.56 3.08 18.68
C ASP A 240 -16.76 1.83 19.55
N ALA A 241 -17.89 1.16 19.36
CA ALA A 241 -18.25 -0.06 20.07
C ALA A 241 -17.40 -1.27 19.64
N SER A 242 -16.78 -1.22 18.46
CA SER A 242 -16.00 -2.32 17.89
C SER A 242 -14.53 -2.34 18.35
N LEU A 243 -14.11 -1.37 19.15
CA LEU A 243 -12.71 -1.17 19.53
C LEU A 243 -12.08 -2.40 20.22
N ASP A 244 -12.83 -3.07 21.10
CA ASP A 244 -12.33 -4.24 21.84
C ASP A 244 -12.21 -5.48 20.93
N ASP A 245 -13.14 -5.64 19.99
CA ASP A 245 -13.10 -6.69 18.96
C ASP A 245 -11.90 -6.47 18.02
N LEU A 246 -11.68 -5.22 17.60
CA LEU A 246 -10.52 -4.84 16.77
C LEU A 246 -9.19 -5.12 17.49
N CYS A 247 -9.09 -4.85 18.79
CA CYS A 247 -7.91 -5.21 19.55
C CYS A 247 -7.66 -6.73 19.50
N THR A 248 -8.71 -7.53 19.65
CA THR A 248 -8.59 -9.00 19.62
C THR A 248 -8.13 -9.50 18.26
N GLU A 249 -8.67 -8.92 17.19
CA GLU A 249 -8.30 -9.24 15.82
C GLU A 249 -6.84 -8.88 15.50
N VAL A 250 -6.40 -7.67 15.86
CA VAL A 250 -5.02 -7.22 15.65
C VAL A 250 -4.03 -8.07 16.46
N LEU A 251 -4.34 -8.38 17.72
CA LEU A 251 -3.51 -9.26 18.55
C LEU A 251 -3.40 -10.66 17.94
N SER A 252 -4.54 -11.26 17.54
CA SER A 252 -4.56 -12.61 16.95
C SER A 252 -3.81 -12.67 15.62
N ALA A 253 -3.97 -11.66 14.76
CA ALA A 253 -3.26 -11.58 13.49
C ALA A 253 -1.75 -11.40 13.71
N GLY A 254 -1.36 -10.56 14.68
CA GLY A 254 0.04 -10.39 15.05
C GLY A 254 0.67 -11.63 15.69
N GLU A 255 -0.08 -12.43 16.45
CA GLU A 255 0.45 -13.66 17.07
C GLU A 255 0.82 -14.68 16.01
N ALA A 256 0.01 -14.78 14.94
CA ALA A 256 0.32 -15.62 13.79
C ALA A 256 1.62 -15.16 13.08
N LEU A 257 1.80 -13.84 12.91
CA LEU A 257 3.02 -13.28 12.33
C LEU A 257 4.24 -13.49 13.23
N LEU A 258 4.11 -13.31 14.54
CA LEU A 258 5.17 -13.53 15.52
C LEU A 258 5.62 -15.00 15.54
N ALA A 259 4.69 -15.94 15.38
CA ALA A 259 5.00 -17.37 15.27
C ALA A 259 5.81 -17.69 13.99
N ALA A 260 5.64 -16.89 12.94
CA ALA A 260 6.36 -17.00 11.67
C ALA A 260 7.50 -15.97 11.51
N ALA A 261 7.89 -15.27 12.59
CA ALA A 261 8.83 -14.16 12.51
C ALA A 261 10.19 -14.59 11.94
N PRO A 262 10.82 -13.77 11.07
CA PRO A 262 12.08 -14.15 10.48
C PRO A 262 13.18 -14.29 11.54
N PRO A 263 14.16 -15.19 11.32
CA PRO A 263 15.30 -15.31 12.22
C PRO A 263 16.09 -14.00 12.33
N ARG A 264 16.78 -13.81 13.45
CA ARG A 264 17.67 -12.67 13.64
C ARG A 264 18.77 -12.63 12.58
N GLU A 265 19.18 -11.43 12.18
CA GLU A 265 20.27 -11.17 11.22
C GLU A 265 20.02 -11.76 9.80
N SER A 266 18.83 -12.28 9.53
CA SER A 266 18.50 -12.96 8.27
C SER A 266 18.48 -12.01 7.07
N LEU A 267 18.22 -10.71 7.27
CA LEU A 267 18.18 -9.71 6.21
C LEU A 267 19.48 -8.91 6.09
N THR A 268 20.38 -8.98 7.08
CA THR A 268 21.69 -8.31 7.02
C THR A 268 22.79 -9.17 6.39
N GLY A 269 22.73 -10.50 6.55
CA GLY A 269 23.70 -11.42 5.96
C GLY A 269 23.49 -11.72 4.46
N VAL A 270 22.23 -11.81 4.02
CA VAL A 270 21.89 -12.33 2.67
C VAL A 270 22.19 -11.33 1.55
N ARG A 271 22.18 -10.02 1.82
CA ARG A 271 22.55 -8.99 0.82
C ARG A 271 24.04 -8.96 0.49
N LEU A 272 24.91 -9.55 1.32
CA LEU A 272 26.36 -9.59 1.13
C LEU A 272 26.86 -10.90 0.51
N SER A 273 26.13 -12.00 0.68
CA SER A 273 26.39 -13.26 0.00
C SER A 273 25.50 -13.34 -1.24
N GLY A 274 26.00 -13.02 -2.42
CA GLY A 274 25.26 -13.04 -3.71
C GLY A 274 24.70 -14.42 -4.07
N ALA A 275 23.72 -14.91 -3.31
CA ALA A 275 23.01 -16.16 -3.52
C ALA A 275 21.95 -15.91 -4.61
N GLU A 276 22.40 -15.85 -5.85
CA GLU A 276 21.60 -15.76 -7.07
C GLU A 276 20.86 -17.08 -7.34
N GLY A 277 20.02 -17.51 -6.41
CA GLY A 277 19.09 -18.62 -6.56
C GLY A 277 17.66 -18.16 -6.30
N SER A 278 16.72 -18.53 -7.17
CA SER A 278 15.30 -18.13 -7.06
C SER A 278 14.67 -18.46 -5.70
N ALA A 279 15.12 -19.53 -5.04
CA ALA A 279 14.63 -19.92 -3.71
C ALA A 279 15.10 -18.99 -2.58
N ALA A 280 16.38 -18.56 -2.60
CA ALA A 280 16.91 -17.65 -1.58
C ALA A 280 16.35 -16.23 -1.73
N ALA A 281 16.17 -15.78 -2.97
CA ALA A 281 15.50 -14.52 -3.28
C ALA A 281 14.04 -14.53 -2.81
N LYS A 282 13.31 -15.62 -3.07
CA LYS A 282 11.94 -15.80 -2.61
C LYS A 282 11.83 -15.79 -1.08
N GLN A 283 12.70 -16.52 -0.40
CA GLN A 283 12.75 -16.54 1.07
C GLN A 283 13.06 -15.15 1.66
N THR A 284 13.95 -14.40 1.01
CA THR A 284 14.27 -13.02 1.42
C THR A 284 13.05 -12.11 1.25
N ALA A 285 12.34 -12.20 0.13
CA ALA A 285 11.11 -11.44 -0.10
C ALA A 285 10.01 -11.79 0.93
N GLU A 286 9.87 -13.07 1.29
CA GLU A 286 8.95 -13.52 2.34
C GLU A 286 9.32 -12.93 3.71
N TYR A 287 10.62 -12.85 4.03
CA TYR A 287 11.10 -12.21 5.25
C TYR A 287 10.87 -10.70 5.26
N GLU A 288 11.16 -10.00 4.15
CA GLU A 288 10.89 -8.57 4.02
C GLU A 288 9.39 -8.27 4.17
N ALA A 289 8.52 -9.04 3.52
CA ALA A 289 7.07 -8.92 3.67
C ALA A 289 6.61 -9.19 5.11
N THR A 290 7.19 -10.18 5.79
CA THR A 290 6.83 -10.48 7.20
C THR A 290 7.26 -9.34 8.14
N VAL A 291 8.43 -8.74 7.90
CA VAL A 291 8.91 -7.57 8.66
C VAL A 291 7.97 -6.39 8.47
N GLU A 292 7.61 -6.08 7.22
CA GLU A 292 6.66 -5.01 6.89
C GLU A 292 5.33 -5.20 7.63
N ARG A 293 4.77 -6.42 7.61
CA ARG A 293 3.51 -6.72 8.32
C ARG A 293 3.63 -6.66 9.83
N LEU A 294 4.76 -7.07 10.40
CA LEU A 294 4.99 -6.93 11.84
C LEU A 294 5.04 -5.45 12.26
N SER A 295 5.63 -4.58 11.43
CA SER A 295 5.62 -3.13 11.64
C SER A 295 4.21 -2.55 11.54
N GLU A 296 3.45 -2.91 10.49
CA GLU A 296 2.07 -2.45 10.31
C GLU A 296 1.16 -2.85 11.49
N VAL A 297 1.26 -4.11 11.94
CA VAL A 297 0.52 -4.58 13.13
C VAL A 297 0.94 -3.85 14.41
N ALA A 298 2.24 -3.55 14.55
CA ALA A 298 2.72 -2.79 15.69
C ALA A 298 2.11 -1.38 15.71
N ASP A 299 2.03 -0.71 14.55
CA ASP A 299 1.44 0.62 14.43
C ASP A 299 -0.07 0.60 14.72
N HIS A 300 -0.80 -0.39 14.18
CA HIS A 300 -2.22 -0.59 14.50
C HIS A 300 -2.46 -0.81 16.00
N ALA A 301 -1.67 -1.68 16.60
CA ALA A 301 -1.74 -1.95 18.03
C ALA A 301 -1.45 -0.67 18.85
N HIS A 302 -0.41 0.09 18.48
CA HIS A 302 -0.10 1.36 19.13
C HIS A 302 -1.25 2.38 19.00
N ALA A 303 -1.83 2.52 17.81
CA ALA A 303 -2.94 3.43 17.56
C ALA A 303 -4.21 3.06 18.35
N LEU A 304 -4.54 1.77 18.40
CA LEU A 304 -5.64 1.24 19.23
C LEU A 304 -5.39 1.48 20.72
N GLY A 305 -4.15 1.28 21.19
CA GLY A 305 -3.75 1.60 22.56
C GLY A 305 -4.00 3.06 22.92
N ARG A 306 -3.68 4.00 22.01
CA ARG A 306 -3.99 5.43 22.19
C ARG A 306 -5.50 5.70 22.24
N ALA A 307 -6.29 5.07 21.37
CA ALA A 307 -7.75 5.20 21.39
C ALA A 307 -8.35 4.68 22.72
N LEU A 308 -7.86 3.55 23.22
CA LEU A 308 -8.27 2.98 24.51
C LEU A 308 -7.92 3.91 25.69
N LEU A 309 -6.75 4.54 25.68
CA LEU A 309 -6.37 5.52 26.69
C LEU A 309 -7.31 6.74 26.69
N ARG A 310 -7.70 7.23 25.51
CA ARG A 310 -8.69 8.32 25.39
C ARG A 310 -10.06 7.90 25.95
N ARG A 311 -10.51 6.67 25.63
CA ARG A 311 -11.75 6.08 26.20
C ARG A 311 -11.67 5.94 27.72
N ALA A 312 -10.54 5.51 28.26
CA ALA A 312 -10.33 5.39 29.70
C ALA A 312 -10.40 6.76 30.40
N ALA A 313 -9.81 7.79 29.78
CA ALA A 313 -9.82 9.16 30.31
C ALA A 313 -11.23 9.78 30.31
N SER A 314 -12.05 9.51 29.30
CA SER A 314 -13.41 10.04 29.21
C SER A 314 -14.43 9.28 30.07
N ALA A 315 -14.30 7.96 30.18
CA ALA A 315 -15.29 7.09 30.83
C ALA A 315 -14.87 6.56 32.22
N GLN A 316 -13.69 6.91 32.74
CA GLN A 316 -13.10 6.36 33.98
C GLN A 316 -13.13 4.82 34.04
N CYS A 317 -12.92 4.18 32.88
CA CYS A 317 -13.06 2.73 32.71
C CYS A 317 -11.71 2.02 32.91
N SER A 318 -11.52 1.34 34.04
CA SER A 318 -10.25 0.67 34.38
C SER A 318 -9.90 -0.48 33.42
N SER A 319 -10.89 -1.20 32.89
CA SER A 319 -10.66 -2.28 31.91
C SER A 319 -10.08 -1.77 30.59
N SER A 320 -10.35 -0.51 30.22
CA SER A 320 -9.74 0.11 29.04
C SER A 320 -8.24 0.39 29.24
N LEU A 321 -7.78 0.63 30.48
CA LEU A 321 -6.36 0.82 30.78
C LEU A 321 -5.58 -0.49 30.68
N GLU A 322 -6.14 -1.58 31.22
CA GLU A 322 -5.54 -2.91 31.13
C GLU A 322 -5.39 -3.34 29.68
N ARG A 323 -6.45 -3.14 28.88
CA ARG A 323 -6.41 -3.45 27.45
C ARG A 323 -5.43 -2.57 26.68
N ALA A 324 -5.34 -1.28 26.99
CA ALA A 324 -4.35 -0.40 26.38
C ALA A 324 -2.92 -0.86 26.67
N TRP A 325 -2.64 -1.31 27.90
CA TRP A 325 -1.34 -1.84 28.29
C TRP A 325 -0.99 -3.11 27.50
N GLU A 326 -1.94 -4.03 27.36
CA GLU A 326 -1.77 -5.27 26.60
C GLU A 326 -1.42 -5.00 25.15
N VAL A 327 -2.21 -4.14 24.48
CA VAL A 327 -2.03 -3.84 23.06
C VAL A 327 -0.74 -3.05 22.81
N CYS A 328 -0.40 -2.06 23.64
CA CYS A 328 0.88 -1.33 23.55
C CYS A 328 2.10 -2.24 23.83
N GLY A 329 1.97 -3.16 24.80
CA GLY A 329 2.99 -4.15 25.08
C GLY A 329 3.19 -5.11 23.91
N PHE A 330 2.11 -5.47 23.23
CA PHE A 330 2.14 -6.28 22.01
C PHE A 330 2.78 -5.55 20.84
N ALA A 331 2.44 -4.28 20.60
CA ALA A 331 3.08 -3.44 19.60
C ALA A 331 4.61 -3.44 19.73
N SER A 332 5.10 -3.31 20.97
CA SER A 332 6.53 -3.36 21.27
C SER A 332 7.15 -4.72 20.91
N LYS A 333 6.45 -5.83 21.16
CA LYS A 333 6.93 -7.18 20.77
C LYS A 333 7.01 -7.34 19.25
N CYS A 334 5.99 -6.89 18.53
CA CYS A 334 5.96 -6.92 17.06
C CYS A 334 7.10 -6.09 16.45
N MET A 335 7.32 -4.86 16.94
CA MET A 335 8.41 -4.01 16.45
C MET A 335 9.78 -4.61 16.75
N LEU A 336 9.98 -5.21 17.93
CA LEU A 336 11.24 -5.92 18.24
C LEU A 336 11.45 -7.12 17.31
N ALA A 337 10.40 -7.86 16.97
CA ALA A 337 10.47 -8.95 16.02
C ALA A 337 10.74 -8.47 14.58
N ALA A 338 10.21 -7.31 14.19
CA ALA A 338 10.47 -6.68 12.89
C ALA A 338 11.92 -6.19 12.74
N VAL A 339 12.51 -5.66 13.82
CA VAL A 339 13.89 -5.13 13.81
C VAL A 339 14.94 -6.24 13.88
N ALA A 340 14.67 -7.35 14.58
CA ALA A 340 15.68 -8.39 14.82
C ALA A 340 16.34 -8.98 13.54
N PRO A 341 15.64 -9.16 12.41
CA PRO A 341 16.24 -9.57 11.13
C PRO A 341 17.22 -8.56 10.53
N LEU A 342 17.05 -7.28 10.87
CA LEU A 342 17.84 -6.13 10.39
C LEU A 342 19.04 -5.82 11.30
N GLU A 343 19.19 -6.51 12.43
CA GLU A 343 20.35 -6.35 13.30
C GLU A 343 21.62 -6.83 12.59
N PRO A 344 22.72 -6.05 12.64
CA PRO A 344 23.99 -6.48 12.07
C PRO A 344 24.56 -7.64 12.90
N ALA A 345 25.16 -8.62 12.23
CA ALA A 345 25.83 -9.75 12.88
C ALA A 345 26.97 -9.27 13.80
N GLY A 346 26.65 -9.10 15.08
CA GLY A 346 27.59 -8.68 16.11
C GLY A 346 28.42 -9.86 16.57
N LYS A 347 29.75 -9.73 16.54
CA LYS A 347 30.64 -10.66 17.26
C LYS A 347 30.39 -10.55 18.77
N GLY A 348 29.48 -11.38 19.28
CA GLY A 348 29.31 -11.65 20.70
C GLY A 348 28.16 -10.89 21.37
N ALA A 349 27.62 -11.52 22.42
CA ALA A 349 26.52 -11.04 23.23
C ALA A 349 26.84 -9.69 23.88
N SER A 350 26.39 -8.62 23.24
CA SER A 350 26.23 -7.31 23.86
C SER A 350 24.78 -6.92 23.67
N THR A 351 24.10 -6.72 24.80
CA THR A 351 22.77 -6.11 24.90
C THR A 351 22.72 -4.83 24.05
N ALA A 352 22.18 -4.95 22.83
CA ALA A 352 21.94 -3.82 21.96
C ALA A 352 20.84 -2.97 22.60
N ARG A 353 21.28 -1.92 23.29
CA ARG A 353 20.44 -0.77 23.62
C ARG A 353 19.78 -0.31 22.33
N VAL A 354 18.46 -0.16 22.37
CA VAL A 354 17.68 0.64 21.41
C VAL A 354 18.52 1.87 21.06
N SER A 355 18.89 1.97 19.79
CA SER A 355 19.75 3.02 19.27
C SER A 355 19.15 4.37 19.63
N THR A 356 19.77 5.06 20.59
CA THR A 356 19.60 6.50 20.70
C THR A 356 20.31 7.10 19.49
N ALA A 357 19.70 8.10 18.86
CA ALA A 357 20.12 8.76 17.61
C ALA A 357 21.59 9.24 17.53
N GLN A 358 22.38 9.08 18.60
CA GLN A 358 23.81 9.35 18.65
C GLN A 358 24.69 8.23 18.06
N SER A 359 24.17 7.03 17.77
CA SER A 359 25.00 5.93 17.24
C SER A 359 25.08 5.87 15.70
N LEU A 360 24.27 6.65 14.98
CA LEU A 360 24.34 6.83 13.52
C LEU A 360 25.46 7.80 13.12
N ASN A 361 26.67 7.57 13.62
CA ASN A 361 27.85 8.24 13.08
C ASN A 361 28.40 7.37 11.95
N VAL A 362 27.70 7.35 10.83
CA VAL A 362 28.20 6.75 9.58
C VAL A 362 29.33 7.66 9.09
N PRO A 363 30.59 7.20 9.02
CA PRO A 363 31.68 8.02 8.50
C PRO A 363 31.40 8.28 7.01
N GLY A 364 30.93 9.48 6.69
CA GLY A 364 30.57 9.90 5.32
C GLY A 364 29.13 10.36 5.13
N ALA A 365 28.27 10.32 6.14
CA ALA A 365 26.96 10.97 6.06
C ALA A 365 27.11 12.50 6.09
N PRO A 366 26.53 13.26 5.15
CA PRO A 366 26.62 14.72 5.14
C PRO A 366 25.94 15.29 6.40
N MET A 367 26.70 16.05 7.19
CA MET A 367 26.30 16.65 8.49
C MET A 367 25.20 17.73 8.40
N ALA A 368 24.34 17.72 7.38
CA ALA A 368 23.30 18.75 7.22
C ALA A 368 22.10 18.57 8.17
N TRP A 369 21.93 17.40 8.79
CA TRP A 369 20.72 17.03 9.54
C TRP A 369 20.72 17.36 11.04
N THR A 370 21.77 18.00 11.57
CA THR A 370 21.85 18.32 13.02
C THR A 370 21.64 19.79 13.35
N GLY A 371 21.23 20.61 12.39
CA GLY A 371 21.14 22.06 12.55
C GLY A 371 19.75 22.64 12.33
N CYS A 372 18.72 22.16 13.05
CA CYS A 372 17.48 22.89 13.30
C CYS A 372 16.63 22.17 14.38
N ILE A 373 16.97 22.42 15.65
CA ILE A 373 16.03 22.41 16.78
C ILE A 373 16.29 23.67 17.59
#